data_AF-A0A2V8JIZ3-F1
#
_entry.id   AF-A0A2V8JIZ3-F1
#
_cell.length_a   1.000
_cell.length_b   1.000
_cell.length_c   1.000
_cell.angle_alpha   90.00
_cell.angle_beta   90.00
_cell.angle_gamma   90.00
#
_symmetry.space_group_name_H-M   'P 1'
#
loop_
_entity.id
_entity.type
_entity.pdbx_description
1 polymer ?
#
loop_
_entity_poly.entity_id
_entity_poly.type
_entity_poly.pdbx_seq_one_letter_code
_entity_poly.pdbx_strand_id
1 'polypeptide(L)'
;MGRNGIRSFLLNAAWVDMSSKQTLPARVGAAGIAAFLMIWPNQVGAQQLRIGPTDVGGVVTSAKGPEAGVWVIAETTGLGTKRYAKIVVTDDQGRYLLPALPPGTQYKRDEYVEPNAPVDPTKDKRFNLGFYGISVNPNDGSVWGSSTSGRGWIVRVELGPNPPVTALTEAYQLPPSEIGIRGMDLDSKGIAWAAGAGGNLISFDRSKCRIRNGPTATGDHCPEGFKFYPLPGPKFDGVQEALGTVASPYYVWVDMHDIFGLGKDAVIVLDNQSDGVQAFANGKWVHLAVPYPMGFFTKGMEGRIDDPNGGWSAKGLWATWGGRAPLHSEGGMGTTPYAAQFQLRPNPLANAN
;
A
#
# COMPACT_ATOMS: atom_id res chain seq x y z
N MET A 1 -4.91 -27.10 -20.61
CA MET A 1 -3.46 -27.35 -20.37
C MET A 1 -2.74 -26.02 -20.42
N GLY A 2 -2.05 -25.62 -19.34
CA GLY A 2 -1.34 -24.35 -19.27
C GLY A 2 -0.93 -23.98 -17.84
N ARG A 3 0.01 -24.75 -17.31
CA ARG A 3 0.91 -24.56 -16.14
C ARG A 3 0.59 -23.48 -15.08
N ASN A 4 0.39 -23.98 -13.86
CA ASN A 4 0.52 -23.29 -12.57
C ASN A 4 1.89 -22.60 -12.45
N GLY A 5 1.88 -21.30 -12.14
CA GLY A 5 3.08 -20.55 -11.77
C GLY A 5 3.25 -20.52 -10.25
N ILE A 6 4.03 -21.46 -9.72
CA ILE A 6 4.53 -21.45 -8.33
C ILE A 6 5.62 -20.36 -8.24
N ARG A 7 5.55 -19.48 -7.25
CA ARG A 7 6.66 -18.59 -6.88
C ARG A 7 6.99 -18.73 -5.41
N SER A 8 8.21 -19.19 -5.15
CA SER A 8 8.81 -19.45 -3.85
C SER A 8 9.30 -18.18 -3.16
N PHE A 9 9.07 -18.09 -1.84
CA PHE A 9 9.92 -17.36 -0.89
C PHE A 9 10.20 -18.32 0.28
N LEU A 10 11.46 -18.43 0.70
CA LEU A 10 11.98 -19.43 1.64
C LEU A 10 11.64 -19.13 3.11
N LEU A 11 11.07 -20.11 3.81
CA LEU A 11 11.31 -20.52 5.21
C LEU A 11 10.53 -21.84 5.45
N ASN A 12 11.18 -22.83 6.07
CA ASN A 12 10.79 -24.26 6.14
C ASN A 12 9.27 -24.54 6.27
N ALA A 13 8.62 -24.93 5.17
CA ALA A 13 7.23 -25.40 5.13
C ALA A 13 7.15 -26.67 4.26
N ALA A 14 6.48 -27.71 4.76
CA ALA A 14 6.17 -28.91 3.98
C ALA A 14 4.87 -28.68 3.21
N TRP A 15 4.91 -28.83 1.88
CA TRP A 15 3.77 -28.60 0.98
C TRP A 15 3.26 -29.94 0.44
N VAL A 16 1.94 -30.15 0.46
CA VAL A 16 1.28 -31.28 -0.22
C VAL A 16 0.44 -30.73 -1.37
N ASP A 17 0.81 -31.05 -2.61
CA ASP A 17 0.06 -30.71 -3.83
C ASP A 17 -0.97 -31.82 -4.14
N MET A 18 -2.24 -31.46 -4.26
CA MET A 18 -3.37 -32.39 -4.46
C MET A 18 -3.83 -32.51 -5.94
N SER A 19 -2.99 -32.23 -6.94
CA SER A 19 -3.42 -32.31 -8.35
C SER A 19 -3.15 -33.63 -9.10
N SER A 20 -2.64 -34.67 -8.45
CA SER A 20 -2.34 -35.96 -9.13
C SER A 20 -3.48 -36.97 -9.01
N LYS A 21 -4.25 -37.15 -10.09
CA LYS A 21 -5.02 -38.39 -10.32
C LYS A 21 -4.04 -39.47 -10.78
N GLN A 22 -3.87 -40.49 -9.96
CA GLN A 22 -3.04 -41.66 -10.24
C GLN A 22 -3.54 -42.42 -11.47
N THR A 23 -2.67 -42.62 -12.47
CA THR A 23 -2.79 -43.71 -13.43
C THR A 23 -1.47 -44.48 -13.45
N LEU A 24 -1.49 -45.71 -12.94
CA LEU A 24 -0.40 -46.66 -13.10
C LEU A 24 -0.28 -47.10 -14.56
N PRO A 25 0.96 -47.36 -15.02
CA PRO A 25 1.22 -48.66 -15.60
C PRO A 25 2.44 -49.36 -14.99
N ALA A 26 2.31 -50.68 -14.85
CA ALA A 26 3.30 -51.61 -14.34
C ALA A 26 4.47 -51.81 -15.30
N ARG A 27 5.70 -52.01 -14.77
CA ARG A 27 6.49 -53.27 -14.86
C ARG A 27 7.90 -53.14 -14.26
N VAL A 28 8.15 -54.00 -13.25
CA VAL A 28 9.28 -54.93 -13.00
C VAL A 28 10.74 -54.43 -13.15
N GLY A 29 11.54 -54.62 -12.08
CA GLY A 29 13.01 -54.67 -12.18
C GLY A 29 13.83 -54.68 -10.87
N ALA A 30 13.89 -55.85 -10.21
CA ALA A 30 15.00 -56.42 -9.41
C ALA A 30 15.78 -55.63 -8.32
N ALA A 31 15.60 -56.12 -7.08
CA ALA A 31 16.62 -56.61 -6.13
C ALA A 31 17.82 -55.76 -5.67
N GLY A 32 17.90 -55.57 -4.35
CA GLY A 32 19.12 -55.20 -3.63
C GLY A 32 18.90 -55.18 -2.12
N ILE A 33 19.07 -56.33 -1.48
CA ILE A 33 18.96 -56.55 -0.02
C ILE A 33 20.22 -56.04 0.68
N ALA A 34 20.07 -55.28 1.77
CA ALA A 34 21.01 -55.29 2.87
C ALA A 34 20.27 -54.98 4.19
N ALA A 35 20.14 -56.00 5.03
CA ALA A 35 19.50 -55.97 6.33
C ALA A 35 20.42 -55.39 7.39
N PHE A 36 19.87 -54.61 8.33
CA PHE A 36 20.44 -54.47 9.67
C PHE A 36 19.33 -54.44 10.72
N LEU A 37 19.40 -55.39 11.65
CA LEU A 37 18.51 -55.59 12.80
C LEU A 37 18.68 -54.46 13.82
N MET A 38 17.59 -53.79 14.19
CA MET A 38 17.49 -53.04 15.45
C MET A 38 16.06 -53.08 16.00
N ILE A 39 15.94 -53.73 17.17
CA ILE A 39 15.08 -53.44 18.34
C ILE A 39 13.79 -52.66 18.02
N TRP A 40 12.63 -53.33 18.09
CA TRP A 40 11.32 -52.67 18.13
C TRP A 40 11.13 -51.95 19.48
N PRO A 41 10.99 -50.62 19.53
CA PRO A 41 10.26 -50.00 20.62
C PRO A 41 8.79 -50.32 20.43
N ASN A 42 8.14 -50.68 21.52
CA ASN A 42 6.71 -50.93 21.64
C ASN A 42 5.89 -50.05 20.69
N GLN A 43 4.97 -50.68 19.93
CA GLN A 43 3.90 -49.97 19.25
C GLN A 43 3.09 -49.23 20.32
N VAL A 44 3.46 -47.97 20.57
CA VAL A 44 2.55 -46.99 21.17
C VAL A 44 1.41 -46.93 20.18
N GLY A 45 0.29 -47.56 20.54
CA GLY A 45 -0.91 -47.56 19.71
C GLY A 45 -1.20 -46.14 19.29
N ALA A 46 -1.00 -45.85 18.01
CA ALA A 46 -1.38 -44.57 17.43
C ALA A 46 -2.89 -44.47 17.63
N GLN A 47 -3.30 -43.68 18.62
CA GLN A 47 -4.70 -43.32 18.77
C GLN A 47 -5.09 -42.68 17.44
N GLN A 48 -5.84 -43.44 16.64
CA GLN A 48 -6.08 -43.12 15.24
C GLN A 48 -6.76 -41.75 15.20
N LEU A 49 -6.06 -40.78 14.61
CA LEU A 49 -6.54 -39.41 14.49
C LEU A 49 -7.89 -39.45 13.77
N ARG A 50 -8.99 -39.17 14.48
CA ARG A 50 -10.33 -39.12 13.89
C ARG A 50 -10.46 -37.79 13.16
N ILE A 51 -10.34 -37.84 11.84
CA ILE A 51 -10.50 -36.69 10.94
C ILE A 51 -11.96 -36.71 10.45
N GLY A 52 -12.69 -35.62 10.65
CA GLY A 52 -14.05 -35.47 10.12
C GLY A 52 -14.07 -35.48 8.58
N PRO A 53 -15.21 -35.81 7.94
CA PRO A 53 -15.30 -35.95 6.48
C PRO A 53 -14.99 -34.66 5.69
N THR A 54 -14.97 -33.52 6.36
CA THR A 54 -14.68 -32.20 5.78
C THR A 54 -13.43 -31.55 6.37
N ASP A 55 -12.75 -32.24 7.28
CA ASP A 55 -11.57 -31.73 7.99
C ASP A 55 -10.28 -32.25 7.32
N VAL A 56 -9.19 -31.52 7.51
CA VAL A 56 -7.87 -31.90 7.01
C VAL A 56 -6.99 -32.24 8.22
N GLY A 57 -6.55 -33.48 8.36
CA GLY A 57 -5.67 -33.89 9.46
C GLY A 57 -4.56 -34.83 9.02
N GLY A 58 -3.51 -34.93 9.84
CA GLY A 58 -2.35 -35.76 9.53
C GLY A 58 -1.30 -35.74 10.63
N VAL A 59 -0.13 -36.32 10.32
CA VAL A 59 1.06 -36.32 11.18
C VAL A 59 2.22 -35.72 10.40
N VAL A 60 2.91 -34.74 10.96
CA VAL A 60 4.17 -34.22 10.41
C VAL A 60 5.32 -35.05 10.97
N THR A 61 6.14 -35.60 10.08
CA THR A 61 7.32 -36.40 10.43
C THR A 61 8.55 -35.98 9.65
N SER A 62 9.72 -36.02 10.27
CA SER A 62 11.02 -35.93 9.61
C SER A 62 11.73 -37.29 9.60
N ALA A 63 12.96 -37.32 9.09
CA ALA A 63 13.84 -38.49 9.18
C ALA A 63 14.14 -38.93 10.64
N LYS A 64 13.84 -38.09 11.64
CA LYS A 64 14.03 -38.38 13.08
C LYS A 64 12.73 -38.79 13.80
N GLY A 65 11.60 -38.85 13.09
CA GLY A 65 10.29 -39.19 13.65
C GLY A 65 9.30 -38.01 13.61
N PRO A 66 8.17 -38.11 14.32
CA PRO A 66 7.17 -37.04 14.37
C PRO A 66 7.73 -35.73 14.94
N GLU A 67 7.29 -34.62 14.36
CA GLU A 67 7.79 -33.28 14.68
C GLU A 67 6.72 -32.47 15.42
N ALA A 68 7.00 -32.16 16.69
CA ALA A 68 6.16 -31.32 17.53
C ALA A 68 6.40 -29.83 17.24
N GLY A 69 5.37 -28.99 17.44
CA GLY A 69 5.51 -27.54 17.29
C GLY A 69 5.62 -27.04 15.84
N VAL A 70 5.33 -27.89 14.85
CA VAL A 70 5.37 -27.51 13.44
C VAL A 70 4.06 -26.84 13.03
N TRP A 71 4.18 -25.74 12.28
CA TRP A 71 3.04 -24.99 11.79
C TRP A 71 2.52 -25.62 10.51
N VAL A 72 1.24 -26.01 10.52
CA VAL A 72 0.54 -26.52 9.34
C VAL A 72 -0.47 -25.45 8.90
N ILE A 73 -0.32 -25.02 7.65
CA ILE A 73 -1.07 -23.90 7.08
C ILE A 73 -1.85 -24.40 5.87
N ALA A 74 -3.18 -24.29 5.92
CA ALA A 74 -4.06 -24.55 4.78
C ALA A 74 -4.65 -23.24 4.28
N GLU A 75 -4.55 -23.01 2.98
CA GLU A 75 -4.88 -21.72 2.37
C GLU A 75 -5.86 -21.88 1.23
N THR A 76 -6.78 -20.93 1.15
CA THR A 76 -7.68 -20.80 0.01
C THR A 76 -7.86 -19.35 -0.40
N THR A 77 -8.05 -19.15 -1.69
CA THR A 77 -8.42 -17.87 -2.31
C THR A 77 -9.87 -17.87 -2.77
N GLY A 78 -10.62 -18.98 -2.56
CA GLY A 78 -11.98 -19.17 -3.07
C GLY A 78 -13.11 -18.56 -2.23
N LEU A 79 -12.79 -17.83 -1.15
CA LEU A 79 -13.77 -17.32 -0.16
C LEU A 79 -13.99 -15.82 -0.22
N GLY A 80 -13.55 -15.15 -1.28
CA GLY A 80 -13.73 -13.71 -1.46
C GLY A 80 -12.84 -12.83 -0.57
N THR A 81 -11.99 -13.40 0.28
CA THR A 81 -10.90 -12.69 0.98
C THR A 81 -9.57 -12.84 0.22
N LYS A 82 -8.65 -11.86 0.30
CA LYS A 82 -7.33 -11.90 -0.40
C LYS A 82 -6.54 -13.21 -0.21
N ARG A 83 -6.61 -13.81 0.99
CA ARG A 83 -6.06 -15.11 1.37
C ARG A 83 -6.75 -15.50 2.68
N TYR A 84 -7.47 -16.62 2.69
CA TYR A 84 -7.97 -17.22 3.92
C TYR A 84 -7.04 -18.36 4.30
N ALA A 85 -6.34 -18.21 5.43
CA ALA A 85 -5.44 -19.23 5.96
C ALA A 85 -5.96 -19.70 7.31
N LYS A 86 -6.04 -21.02 7.50
CA LYS A 86 -6.15 -21.63 8.83
C LYS A 86 -4.79 -22.21 9.19
N ILE A 87 -4.34 -21.91 10.41
CA ILE A 87 -3.04 -22.32 10.94
C ILE A 87 -3.28 -23.13 12.20
N VAL A 88 -2.63 -24.29 12.29
CA VAL A 88 -2.59 -25.12 13.50
C VAL A 88 -1.15 -25.54 13.77
N VAL A 89 -0.86 -25.91 15.01
CA VAL A 89 0.46 -26.38 15.43
C VAL A 89 0.35 -27.85 15.82
N THR A 90 1.33 -28.66 15.42
CA THR A 90 1.35 -30.09 15.75
C THR A 90 1.56 -30.34 17.23
N ASP A 91 0.91 -31.39 17.76
CA ASP A 91 1.14 -31.85 19.13
C ASP A 91 2.48 -32.60 19.29
N ASP A 92 2.78 -33.10 20.49
CA ASP A 92 4.03 -33.83 20.80
C ASP A 92 4.22 -35.11 19.97
N GLN A 93 3.16 -35.58 19.30
CA GLN A 93 3.20 -36.72 18.37
C GLN A 93 3.15 -36.29 16.90
N GLY A 94 3.34 -35.00 16.61
CA GLY A 94 3.32 -34.45 15.26
C GLY A 94 1.93 -34.33 14.64
N ARG A 95 0.84 -34.58 15.39
CA ARG A 95 -0.53 -34.64 14.85
C ARG A 95 -1.14 -33.26 14.72
N TYR A 96 -1.94 -33.06 13.67
CA TYR A 96 -2.70 -31.82 13.46
C TYR A 96 -4.10 -32.11 12.90
N LEU A 97 -5.05 -31.20 13.16
CA LEU A 97 -6.40 -31.21 12.59
C LEU A 97 -6.84 -29.78 12.26
N LEU A 98 -7.23 -29.55 11.00
CA LEU A 98 -7.74 -28.29 10.46
C LEU A 98 -9.24 -28.45 10.13
N PRO A 99 -10.13 -27.71 10.81
CA PRO A 99 -11.56 -27.75 10.52
C PRO A 99 -11.91 -27.22 9.12
N ALA A 100 -12.98 -27.72 8.51
CA ALA A 100 -13.47 -27.37 7.16
C ALA A 100 -13.49 -25.87 6.78
N LEU A 101 -13.28 -25.57 5.49
CA LEU A 101 -13.34 -24.22 4.91
C LEU A 101 -14.79 -23.87 4.45
N PRO A 102 -15.24 -22.60 4.55
CA PRO A 102 -16.57 -22.18 4.07
C PRO A 102 -16.78 -22.37 2.54
N PRO A 103 -18.01 -22.39 1.99
CA PRO A 103 -18.29 -22.31 0.54
C PRO A 103 -18.63 -20.88 0.05
N GLY A 104 -18.32 -20.46 -1.20
CA GLY A 104 -18.64 -19.09 -1.69
C GLY A 104 -18.63 -18.82 -3.23
N THR A 105 -19.58 -17.98 -3.68
CA THR A 105 -20.07 -17.66 -5.06
C THR A 105 -19.19 -16.73 -5.94
N GLN A 106 -19.29 -16.89 -7.27
CA GLN A 106 -18.51 -16.17 -8.30
C GLN A 106 -19.26 -14.96 -8.89
N TYR A 107 -18.67 -13.76 -8.82
CA TYR A 107 -18.94 -12.64 -9.74
C TYR A 107 -17.72 -12.48 -10.67
N LYS A 108 -17.99 -12.30 -11.96
CA LYS A 108 -17.01 -12.42 -13.05
C LYS A 108 -16.53 -11.03 -13.47
N ARG A 109 -15.21 -10.83 -13.50
CA ARG A 109 -14.55 -9.67 -14.14
C ARG A 109 -14.99 -9.59 -15.60
N ASP A 110 -15.36 -8.38 -16.05
CA ASP A 110 -15.71 -8.15 -17.45
C ASP A 110 -14.54 -8.45 -18.38
N GLU A 111 -14.83 -8.63 -19.67
CA GLU A 111 -13.77 -8.82 -20.65
C GLU A 111 -12.88 -7.59 -20.70
N TYR A 112 -11.56 -7.80 -20.77
CA TYR A 112 -10.59 -6.72 -20.84
C TYR A 112 -9.50 -7.02 -21.86
N VAL A 113 -8.87 -5.95 -22.34
CA VAL A 113 -7.67 -6.03 -23.19
C VAL A 113 -6.41 -5.76 -22.36
N GLU A 114 -5.32 -6.47 -22.68
CA GLU A 114 -4.03 -6.32 -21.99
C GLU A 114 -3.40 -4.93 -22.22
N PRO A 115 -2.47 -4.45 -21.37
CA PRO A 115 -1.93 -3.08 -21.45
C PRO A 115 -1.38 -2.68 -22.82
N ASN A 116 -0.78 -3.63 -23.55
CA ASN A 116 -0.18 -3.36 -24.87
C ASN A 116 -1.14 -3.59 -26.06
N ALA A 117 -2.35 -4.10 -25.83
CA ALA A 117 -3.34 -4.28 -26.87
C ALA A 117 -4.06 -2.96 -27.22
N PRO A 118 -4.60 -2.79 -28.43
CA PRO A 118 -5.47 -1.65 -28.74
C PRO A 118 -6.65 -1.56 -27.77
N VAL A 119 -7.15 -0.33 -27.52
CA VAL A 119 -8.39 -0.14 -26.76
C VAL A 119 -9.56 -0.71 -27.56
N ASP A 120 -10.36 -1.55 -26.91
CA ASP A 120 -11.62 -2.05 -27.45
C ASP A 120 -12.75 -1.34 -26.69
N PRO A 121 -13.59 -0.52 -27.35
CA PRO A 121 -14.71 0.19 -26.72
C PRO A 121 -15.71 -0.71 -25.97
N THR A 122 -15.72 -2.01 -26.24
CA THR A 122 -16.64 -2.98 -25.62
C THR A 122 -16.03 -3.72 -24.43
N LYS A 123 -14.76 -3.45 -24.09
CA LYS A 123 -14.00 -4.16 -23.06
C LYS A 123 -13.29 -3.18 -22.14
N ASP A 124 -13.02 -3.62 -20.92
CA ASP A 124 -12.16 -2.88 -20.02
C ASP A 124 -10.71 -2.83 -20.53
N LYS A 125 -9.99 -1.79 -20.15
CA LYS A 125 -8.55 -1.69 -20.40
C LYS A 125 -7.79 -2.02 -19.13
N ARG A 126 -6.94 -3.05 -19.18
CA ARG A 126 -6.02 -3.29 -18.06
C ARG A 126 -4.94 -2.21 -18.03
N PHE A 127 -4.83 -1.52 -16.90
CA PHE A 127 -3.76 -0.57 -16.60
C PHE A 127 -2.60 -1.26 -15.86
N ASN A 128 -1.38 -0.78 -16.11
CA ASN A 128 -0.20 -1.15 -15.32
C ASN A 128 0.35 0.11 -14.62
N LEU A 129 -0.43 0.62 -13.66
CA LEU A 129 -0.10 1.83 -12.91
C LEU A 129 0.22 1.45 -11.47
N GLY A 130 1.50 1.55 -11.10
CA GLY A 130 1.92 1.40 -9.70
C GLY A 130 1.60 2.65 -8.90
N PHE A 131 1.16 2.48 -7.66
CA PHE A 131 0.88 3.58 -6.75
C PHE A 131 2.17 4.08 -6.12
N TYR A 132 2.43 5.38 -6.30
CA TYR A 132 3.51 6.11 -5.68
C TYR A 132 3.07 6.67 -4.32
N GLY A 133 1.92 7.35 -4.28
CA GLY A 133 1.17 7.64 -3.07
C GLY A 133 -0.09 6.79 -3.02
N ILE A 134 -0.56 6.49 -1.81
CA ILE A 134 -1.80 5.74 -1.58
C ILE A 134 -2.56 6.35 -0.39
N SER A 135 -3.86 6.47 -0.53
CA SER A 135 -4.75 6.88 0.57
C SER A 135 -6.11 6.20 0.42
N VAL A 136 -6.88 6.14 1.49
CA VAL A 136 -8.22 5.55 1.51
C VAL A 136 -9.22 6.65 1.75
N ASN A 137 -10.23 6.75 0.90
CA ASN A 137 -11.28 7.74 1.08
C ASN A 137 -12.13 7.34 2.30
N PRO A 138 -12.18 8.18 3.35
CA PRO A 138 -12.89 7.85 4.57
C PRO A 138 -14.42 7.78 4.38
N ASN A 139 -14.96 8.35 3.30
CA ASN A 139 -16.40 8.43 3.06
C ASN A 139 -16.99 7.18 2.40
N ASP A 140 -16.23 6.52 1.53
CA ASP A 140 -16.72 5.38 0.73
C ASP A 140 -15.80 4.16 0.75
N GLY A 141 -14.63 4.25 1.43
CA GLY A 141 -13.65 3.17 1.50
C GLY A 141 -12.92 2.89 0.18
N SER A 142 -13.09 3.72 -0.84
CA SER A 142 -12.35 3.59 -2.10
C SER A 142 -10.86 3.87 -1.88
N VAL A 143 -10.00 3.13 -2.58
CA VAL A 143 -8.55 3.31 -2.52
C VAL A 143 -8.15 4.27 -3.62
N TRP A 144 -7.34 5.27 -3.28
CA TRP A 144 -6.80 6.22 -4.23
C TRP A 144 -5.29 6.12 -4.27
N GLY A 145 -4.71 6.35 -5.44
CA GLY A 145 -3.28 6.41 -5.59
C GLY A 145 -2.84 7.28 -6.74
N SER A 146 -1.66 7.87 -6.58
CA SER A 146 -0.99 8.60 -7.64
C SER A 146 -0.03 7.67 -8.36
N SER A 147 0.14 7.83 -9.66
CA SER A 147 1.16 7.08 -10.40
C SER A 147 2.06 8.03 -11.17
N THR A 148 3.37 7.82 -11.09
CA THR A 148 4.39 8.62 -11.78
C THR A 148 4.56 8.22 -13.26
N SER A 149 3.78 7.26 -13.77
CA SER A 149 3.90 6.75 -15.14
C SER A 149 3.46 7.79 -16.18
N GLY A 150 4.27 8.02 -17.21
CA GLY A 150 3.98 8.99 -18.26
C GLY A 150 3.88 10.42 -17.71
N ARG A 151 2.81 11.16 -18.06
CA ARG A 151 2.51 12.48 -17.47
C ARG A 151 2.15 12.42 -15.99
N GLY A 152 1.76 11.25 -15.50
CA GLY A 152 1.26 11.03 -14.16
C GLY A 152 -0.26 10.88 -14.09
N TRP A 153 -0.73 10.14 -13.08
CA TRP A 153 -2.13 9.73 -12.95
C TRP A 153 -2.63 9.88 -11.52
N ILE A 154 -3.92 10.19 -11.37
CA ILE A 154 -4.72 9.89 -10.18
C ILE A 154 -5.58 8.67 -10.51
N VAL A 155 -5.52 7.65 -9.65
CA VAL A 155 -6.23 6.39 -9.83
C VAL A 155 -7.14 6.17 -8.63
N ARG A 156 -8.41 5.87 -8.88
CA ARG A 156 -9.38 5.43 -7.88
C ARG A 156 -9.68 3.96 -8.12
N VAL A 157 -9.67 3.16 -7.06
CA VAL A 157 -10.04 1.75 -7.06
C VAL A 157 -11.21 1.56 -6.09
N GLU A 158 -12.36 1.24 -6.64
CA GLU A 158 -13.51 0.78 -5.88
C GLU A 158 -13.40 -0.72 -5.72
N LEU A 159 -13.41 -1.21 -4.48
CA LEU A 159 -13.07 -2.61 -4.18
C LEU A 159 -14.19 -3.58 -4.59
N GLY A 160 -15.46 -3.20 -4.43
CA GLY A 160 -16.59 -4.11 -4.59
C GLY A 160 -16.57 -5.28 -3.59
N PRO A 161 -17.46 -6.28 -3.74
CA PRO A 161 -17.63 -7.37 -2.77
C PRO A 161 -16.55 -8.47 -2.84
N ASN A 162 -15.83 -8.61 -3.96
CA ASN A 162 -14.72 -9.55 -4.13
C ASN A 162 -13.56 -8.88 -4.91
N PRO A 163 -12.74 -8.05 -4.23
CA PRO A 163 -11.86 -7.09 -4.88
C PRO A 163 -10.87 -7.63 -5.92
N PRO A 164 -10.33 -8.86 -5.81
CA PRO A 164 -9.50 -9.44 -6.87
C PRO A 164 -10.16 -9.52 -8.26
N VAL A 165 -11.51 -9.53 -8.33
CA VAL A 165 -12.25 -9.69 -9.59
C VAL A 165 -13.38 -8.70 -9.81
N THR A 166 -13.86 -8.01 -8.76
CA THR A 166 -14.93 -7.02 -8.86
C THR A 166 -14.44 -5.58 -8.75
N ALA A 167 -13.15 -5.36 -8.50
CA ALA A 167 -12.66 -4.00 -8.33
C ALA A 167 -12.75 -3.22 -9.63
N LEU A 168 -13.34 -2.02 -9.56
CA LEU A 168 -13.42 -1.09 -10.68
C LEU A 168 -12.35 -0.03 -10.50
N THR A 169 -11.63 0.25 -11.59
CA THR A 169 -10.55 1.24 -11.60
C THR A 169 -10.93 2.40 -12.49
N GLU A 170 -10.85 3.60 -11.96
CA GLU A 170 -10.93 4.85 -12.69
C GLU A 170 -9.54 5.47 -12.69
N ALA A 171 -9.05 5.91 -13.85
CA ALA A 171 -7.73 6.52 -13.98
C ALA A 171 -7.86 7.86 -14.71
N TYR A 172 -7.29 8.90 -14.13
CA TYR A 172 -7.31 10.27 -14.63
C TYR A 172 -5.89 10.74 -14.84
N GLN A 173 -5.54 11.04 -16.08
CA GLN A 173 -4.20 11.51 -16.42
C GLN A 173 -4.10 13.02 -16.18
N LEU A 174 -2.93 13.47 -15.73
CA LEU A 174 -2.69 14.91 -15.56
C LEU A 174 -2.78 15.64 -16.90
N PRO A 175 -3.45 16.81 -16.94
CA PRO A 175 -3.43 17.71 -18.09
C PRO A 175 -2.01 17.99 -18.62
N PRO A 176 -1.82 18.20 -19.94
CA PRO A 176 -0.49 18.44 -20.51
C PRO A 176 0.24 19.68 -19.97
N SER A 177 -0.48 20.60 -19.32
CA SER A 177 0.06 21.79 -18.68
C SER A 177 0.82 21.52 -17.37
N GLU A 178 0.78 20.29 -16.86
CA GLU A 178 1.51 19.86 -15.66
C GLU A 178 2.51 18.77 -16.01
N ILE A 179 3.60 18.70 -15.24
CA ILE A 179 4.69 17.75 -15.46
C ILE A 179 4.83 16.86 -14.23
N GLY A 180 4.27 15.66 -14.32
CA GLY A 180 4.49 14.61 -13.33
C GLY A 180 3.77 14.83 -12.01
N ILE A 181 3.66 13.75 -11.25
CA ILE A 181 3.03 13.69 -9.93
C ILE A 181 3.84 12.77 -9.04
N ARG A 182 3.82 13.05 -7.74
CA ARG A 182 4.47 12.25 -6.73
C ARG A 182 3.47 11.83 -5.66
N GLY A 183 3.80 12.00 -4.39
CA GLY A 183 2.95 11.57 -3.29
C GLY A 183 1.63 12.30 -3.27
N MET A 184 0.62 11.62 -2.73
CA MET A 184 -0.72 12.16 -2.60
C MET A 184 -1.36 11.72 -1.31
N ASP A 185 -2.39 12.44 -0.93
CA ASP A 185 -3.32 12.07 0.13
C ASP A 185 -4.73 12.59 -0.22
N LEU A 186 -5.72 12.23 0.57
CA LEU A 186 -7.10 12.67 0.41
C LEU A 186 -7.45 13.65 1.52
N ASP A 187 -8.39 14.56 1.27
CA ASP A 187 -9.05 15.29 2.34
C ASP A 187 -10.31 14.58 2.84
N SER A 188 -10.92 15.11 3.90
CA SER A 188 -12.13 14.52 4.48
C SER A 188 -13.35 14.54 3.54
N LYS A 189 -13.28 15.27 2.41
CA LYS A 189 -14.32 15.32 1.37
C LYS A 189 -14.03 14.35 0.22
N GLY A 190 -12.89 13.66 0.26
CA GLY A 190 -12.44 12.76 -0.80
C GLY A 190 -11.84 13.47 -2.00
N ILE A 191 -11.40 14.73 -1.86
CA ILE A 191 -10.59 15.40 -2.89
C ILE A 191 -9.16 14.89 -2.76
N ALA A 192 -8.58 14.47 -3.89
CA ALA A 192 -7.20 14.04 -3.96
C ALA A 192 -6.27 15.25 -4.06
N TRP A 193 -5.28 15.30 -3.18
CA TRP A 193 -4.24 16.32 -3.16
C TRP A 193 -2.89 15.67 -3.43
N ALA A 194 -2.10 16.23 -4.34
CA ALA A 194 -0.85 15.61 -4.74
C ALA A 194 0.27 16.61 -5.03
N ALA A 195 1.50 16.18 -4.80
CA ALA A 195 2.70 16.93 -5.15
C ALA A 195 2.95 16.83 -6.67
N GLY A 196 2.80 17.94 -7.38
CA GLY A 196 3.13 18.04 -8.81
C GLY A 196 4.62 18.25 -8.99
N ALA A 197 5.27 17.38 -9.77
CA ALA A 197 6.72 17.46 -9.95
C ALA A 197 7.15 18.73 -10.70
N GLY A 198 6.24 19.37 -11.44
CA GLY A 198 6.43 20.68 -12.06
C GLY A 198 6.36 21.85 -11.08
N GLY A 199 6.02 21.64 -9.82
CA GLY A 199 6.05 22.68 -8.78
C GLY A 199 4.70 23.25 -8.37
N ASN A 200 3.62 22.52 -8.63
CA ASN A 200 2.29 22.84 -8.13
C ASN A 200 1.86 21.85 -7.04
N LEU A 201 1.01 22.33 -6.13
CA LEU A 201 0.07 21.48 -5.43
C LEU A 201 -1.10 21.20 -6.38
N ILE A 202 -1.43 19.94 -6.56
CA ILE A 202 -2.51 19.49 -7.44
C ILE A 202 -3.69 19.11 -6.56
N SER A 203 -4.89 19.60 -6.88
CA SER A 203 -6.14 19.04 -6.36
C SER A 203 -6.93 18.38 -7.49
N PHE A 204 -7.51 17.22 -7.22
CA PHE A 204 -8.43 16.53 -8.12
C PHE A 204 -9.76 16.22 -7.42
N ASP A 205 -10.83 16.81 -7.94
CA ASP A 205 -12.19 16.66 -7.45
C ASP A 205 -13.04 15.87 -8.46
N ARG A 206 -13.22 14.58 -8.16
CA ARG A 206 -14.01 13.67 -9.01
C ARG A 206 -15.48 14.05 -9.13
N SER A 207 -16.02 14.84 -8.20
CA SER A 207 -17.41 15.29 -8.27
C SER A 207 -17.68 16.14 -9.52
N LYS A 208 -16.63 16.78 -10.07
CA LYS A 208 -16.69 17.62 -11.27
C LYS A 208 -16.63 16.82 -12.57
N CYS A 209 -16.18 15.57 -12.54
CA CYS A 209 -16.05 14.75 -13.74
C CYS A 209 -17.41 14.40 -14.34
N ARG A 210 -17.65 14.85 -15.58
CA ARG A 210 -18.87 14.51 -16.34
C ARG A 210 -18.87 13.05 -16.79
N ILE A 211 -17.70 12.54 -17.15
CA ILE A 211 -17.49 11.16 -17.61
C ILE A 211 -16.66 10.45 -16.54
N ARG A 212 -17.02 9.21 -16.21
CA ARG A 212 -16.33 8.40 -15.20
C ARG A 212 -16.11 6.95 -15.63
N ASN A 213 -16.80 6.52 -16.67
CA ASN A 213 -16.71 5.19 -17.25
C ASN A 213 -17.11 5.23 -18.73
N GLY A 214 -16.95 4.10 -19.41
CA GLY A 214 -17.33 3.92 -20.80
C GLY A 214 -16.22 4.28 -21.80
N PRO A 215 -16.51 4.18 -23.11
CA PRO A 215 -15.51 4.24 -24.18
C PRO A 215 -14.70 5.54 -24.25
N THR A 216 -15.26 6.63 -23.74
CA THR A 216 -14.64 7.96 -23.74
C THR A 216 -13.81 8.23 -22.47
N ALA A 217 -13.81 7.32 -21.49
CA ALA A 217 -13.04 7.43 -20.25
C ALA A 217 -11.57 7.01 -20.45
N THR A 218 -10.85 7.72 -21.32
CA THR A 218 -9.51 7.34 -21.80
C THR A 218 -8.34 7.79 -20.91
N GLY A 219 -8.63 8.37 -19.75
CA GLY A 219 -7.65 9.09 -18.90
C GLY A 219 -7.72 10.61 -18.98
N ASP A 220 -7.86 11.18 -20.18
CA ASP A 220 -7.92 12.64 -20.40
C ASP A 220 -9.33 13.24 -20.29
N HIS A 221 -10.30 12.45 -19.84
CA HIS A 221 -11.73 12.72 -19.93
C HIS A 221 -12.30 13.59 -18.80
N CYS A 222 -11.49 13.98 -17.82
CA CYS A 222 -11.89 14.86 -16.72
C CYS A 222 -10.84 15.94 -16.42
N PRO A 223 -10.51 16.82 -17.38
CA PRO A 223 -9.62 17.94 -17.10
C PRO A 223 -10.24 18.92 -16.08
N GLU A 224 -11.57 19.04 -16.03
CA GLU A 224 -12.29 19.92 -15.11
C GLU A 224 -12.19 19.52 -13.63
N GLY A 225 -11.78 18.28 -13.35
CA GLY A 225 -11.53 17.81 -12.00
C GLY A 225 -10.24 18.37 -11.42
N PHE A 226 -9.27 18.74 -12.27
CA PHE A 226 -7.95 19.20 -11.84
C PHE A 226 -7.90 20.70 -11.56
N LYS A 227 -7.13 21.07 -10.54
CA LYS A 227 -6.72 22.45 -10.28
C LYS A 227 -5.30 22.47 -9.73
N PHE A 228 -4.54 23.49 -10.13
CA PHE A 228 -3.12 23.64 -9.83
C PHE A 228 -2.90 24.90 -8.99
N TYR A 229 -2.08 24.77 -7.95
CA TYR A 229 -1.70 25.85 -7.06
C TYR A 229 -0.18 25.96 -7.06
N PRO A 230 0.41 27.00 -7.67
CA PRO A 230 1.86 27.18 -7.66
C PRO A 230 2.40 27.26 -6.24
N LEU A 231 3.42 26.45 -5.96
CA LEU A 231 4.13 26.54 -4.69
C LEU A 231 4.87 27.89 -4.63
N PRO A 232 4.83 28.62 -3.52
CA PRO A 232 5.70 29.76 -3.31
C PRO A 232 7.16 29.30 -3.21
N GLY A 233 8.06 30.27 -3.39
CA GLY A 233 9.50 30.07 -3.35
C GLY A 233 10.21 30.39 -4.66
N PRO A 234 11.55 30.26 -4.68
CA PRO A 234 12.34 30.55 -5.85
C PRO A 234 12.11 29.54 -6.98
N LYS A 235 12.45 29.95 -8.19
CA LYS A 235 12.34 29.15 -9.41
C LYS A 235 13.69 28.98 -10.08
N PHE A 236 13.79 27.97 -10.94
CA PHE A 236 14.92 27.84 -11.85
C PHE A 236 15.01 29.06 -12.78
N ASP A 237 16.23 29.51 -13.05
CA ASP A 237 16.48 30.63 -13.94
C ASP A 237 15.93 30.36 -15.36
N GLY A 238 15.38 31.39 -15.98
CA GLY A 238 14.74 31.30 -17.30
C GLY A 238 13.40 30.54 -17.34
N VAL A 239 12.92 29.95 -16.24
CA VAL A 239 11.60 29.31 -16.17
C VAL A 239 10.54 30.34 -15.75
N GLN A 240 9.74 30.79 -16.72
CA GLN A 240 8.55 31.60 -16.47
C GLN A 240 7.29 30.69 -16.48
N GLU A 241 6.17 31.17 -15.92
CA GLU A 241 4.87 30.48 -15.71
C GLU A 241 4.67 29.74 -14.36
N ALA A 242 3.57 28.97 -14.24
CA ALA A 242 3.07 28.27 -13.05
C ALA A 242 3.91 27.04 -12.60
N LEU A 243 5.05 26.79 -13.25
CA LEU A 243 5.94 25.67 -12.96
C LEU A 243 7.32 26.15 -12.47
N GLY A 244 8.19 25.19 -12.18
CA GLY A 244 9.63 25.41 -12.03
C GLY A 244 10.08 25.85 -10.64
N THR A 245 9.28 25.64 -9.59
CA THR A 245 9.75 25.85 -8.22
C THR A 245 10.95 24.95 -7.92
N VAL A 246 11.93 25.49 -7.21
CA VAL A 246 13.08 24.69 -6.77
C VAL A 246 12.74 23.80 -5.58
N ALA A 247 11.65 24.07 -4.87
CA ALA A 247 11.25 23.35 -3.64
C ALA A 247 11.14 21.82 -3.83
N SER A 248 10.90 21.35 -5.07
CA SER A 248 10.87 19.94 -5.43
C SER A 248 9.88 19.14 -4.54
N PRO A 249 8.58 19.44 -4.63
CA PRO A 249 7.56 18.82 -3.78
C PRO A 249 7.55 17.30 -4.00
N TYR A 250 7.53 16.54 -2.91
CA TYR A 250 7.68 15.09 -2.91
C TYR A 250 6.41 14.35 -2.53
N TYR A 251 5.77 14.79 -1.45
CA TYR A 251 4.56 14.15 -0.92
C TYR A 251 3.60 15.22 -0.41
N VAL A 252 2.34 14.82 -0.23
CA VAL A 252 1.31 15.64 0.39
C VAL A 252 0.69 14.85 1.53
N TRP A 253 0.51 15.47 2.69
CA TRP A 253 -0.24 14.93 3.81
C TRP A 253 -1.37 15.91 4.16
N VAL A 254 -2.58 15.41 4.41
CA VAL A 254 -3.73 16.27 4.71
C VAL A 254 -4.11 16.16 6.18
N ASP A 255 -4.14 17.31 6.87
CA ASP A 255 -4.62 17.42 8.25
C ASP A 255 -6.15 17.42 8.30
N MET A 256 -6.76 16.23 8.13
CA MET A 256 -8.23 16.06 8.18
C MET A 256 -8.86 16.43 9.54
N HIS A 257 -8.05 16.57 10.59
CA HIS A 257 -8.52 16.68 11.97
C HIS A 257 -8.14 18.00 12.64
N ASP A 258 -7.53 18.94 11.91
CA ASP A 258 -7.03 20.20 12.47
C ASP A 258 -6.09 19.99 13.68
N ILE A 259 -5.23 18.97 13.55
CA ILE A 259 -4.22 18.63 14.54
C ILE A 259 -3.27 19.82 14.71
N PHE A 260 -2.81 20.41 13.61
CA PHE A 260 -1.88 21.52 13.65
C PHE A 260 -2.54 22.84 14.05
N GLY A 261 -3.81 23.08 13.69
CA GLY A 261 -4.53 24.32 14.03
C GLY A 261 -4.64 25.35 12.90
N LEU A 262 -4.39 24.95 11.64
CA LEU A 262 -4.60 25.82 10.46
C LEU A 262 -6.00 25.69 9.85
N GLY A 263 -6.84 24.83 10.43
CA GLY A 263 -8.16 24.47 9.94
C GLY A 263 -8.19 23.04 9.40
N LYS A 264 -9.38 22.44 9.46
CA LYS A 264 -9.65 21.11 8.93
C LYS A 264 -9.32 21.04 7.43
N ASP A 265 -8.72 19.94 7.01
CA ASP A 265 -8.25 19.67 5.64
C ASP A 265 -7.10 20.59 5.20
N ALA A 266 -6.32 21.15 6.13
CA ALA A 266 -5.08 21.85 5.76
C ALA A 266 -4.12 20.88 5.05
N VAL A 267 -3.60 21.28 3.90
CA VAL A 267 -2.76 20.42 3.05
C VAL A 267 -1.31 20.76 3.29
N ILE A 268 -0.51 19.80 3.76
CA ILE A 268 0.93 19.98 3.99
C ILE A 268 1.71 19.36 2.84
N VAL A 269 2.50 20.17 2.14
CA VAL A 269 3.38 19.77 1.06
C VAL A 269 4.78 19.54 1.62
N LEU A 270 5.28 18.33 1.41
CA LEU A 270 6.60 17.87 1.84
C LEU A 270 7.61 18.11 0.73
N ASP A 271 8.43 19.14 0.89
CA ASP A 271 9.41 19.58 -0.09
C ASP A 271 10.79 18.97 0.17
N ASN A 272 11.51 18.60 -0.90
CA ASN A 272 12.87 18.06 -0.74
C ASN A 272 13.95 19.14 -0.66
N GLN A 273 13.69 20.33 -1.22
CA GLN A 273 14.66 21.43 -1.32
C GLN A 273 14.12 22.69 -0.64
N SER A 274 13.64 22.51 0.58
CA SER A 274 13.11 23.57 1.43
C SER A 274 13.82 23.49 2.79
N ASP A 275 13.77 24.56 3.57
CA ASP A 275 14.16 24.59 4.99
C ASP A 275 12.98 24.18 5.90
N GLY A 276 11.88 23.69 5.35
CA GLY A 276 10.71 23.30 6.11
C GLY A 276 9.65 22.60 5.25
N VAL A 277 8.39 22.81 5.60
CA VAL A 277 7.23 22.33 4.82
C VAL A 277 6.27 23.48 4.52
N GLN A 278 5.46 23.32 3.48
CA GLN A 278 4.49 24.34 3.09
C GLN A 278 3.07 23.86 3.40
N ALA A 279 2.32 24.62 4.17
CA ALA A 279 0.91 24.37 4.42
C ALA A 279 0.05 25.24 3.51
N PHE A 280 -0.94 24.63 2.85
CA PHE A 280 -2.00 25.32 2.11
C PHE A 280 -3.31 25.17 2.88
N ALA A 281 -3.80 26.29 3.40
CA ALA A 281 -5.03 26.33 4.20
C ALA A 281 -5.81 27.59 3.86
N ASN A 282 -7.13 27.46 3.68
CA ASN A 282 -8.03 28.59 3.40
C ASN A 282 -7.59 29.47 2.22
N GLY A 283 -7.02 28.84 1.16
CA GLY A 283 -6.53 29.54 -0.02
C GLY A 283 -5.21 30.28 0.17
N LYS A 284 -4.52 30.09 1.29
CA LYS A 284 -3.27 30.77 1.63
C LYS A 284 -2.15 29.77 1.91
N TRP A 285 -0.93 30.18 1.60
CA TRP A 285 0.28 29.46 1.92
C TRP A 285 0.86 29.91 3.26
N VAL A 286 1.34 28.95 4.05
CA VAL A 286 2.08 29.17 5.29
C VAL A 286 3.34 28.30 5.23
N HIS A 287 4.50 28.92 5.41
CA HIS A 287 5.77 28.20 5.48
C HIS A 287 6.09 27.83 6.93
N LEU A 288 6.33 26.54 7.19
CA LEU A 288 6.70 26.02 8.50
C LEU A 288 8.19 25.67 8.49
N ALA A 289 9.02 26.65 8.84
CA ALA A 289 10.47 26.54 8.80
C ALA A 289 11.02 25.66 9.94
N VAL A 290 12.01 24.84 9.62
CA VAL A 290 12.90 24.15 10.55
C VAL A 290 14.27 24.83 10.44
N PRO A 291 14.57 25.78 11.35
CA PRO A 291 15.63 26.76 11.12
C PRO A 291 17.04 26.15 11.10
N TYR A 292 17.27 25.03 11.78
CA TYR A 292 18.57 24.38 11.84
C TYR A 292 18.48 22.85 11.96
N PRO A 293 19.42 22.11 11.35
CA PRO A 293 20.39 22.59 10.34
C PRO A 293 19.67 23.00 9.04
N MET A 294 20.29 23.86 8.23
CA MET A 294 19.70 24.30 6.95
C MET A 294 19.31 23.11 6.06
N GLY A 295 18.10 23.19 5.53
CA GLY A 295 17.51 22.16 4.67
C GLY A 295 16.74 21.10 5.46
N PHE A 296 15.47 20.94 5.14
CA PHE A 296 14.56 19.98 5.73
C PHE A 296 14.03 19.00 4.68
N PHE A 297 14.71 17.85 4.53
CA PHE A 297 14.31 16.79 3.62
C PHE A 297 13.31 15.85 4.29
N THR A 298 12.02 16.08 4.07
CA THR A 298 10.96 15.22 4.59
C THR A 298 10.18 14.50 3.49
N LYS A 299 9.80 13.25 3.79
CA LYS A 299 9.03 12.37 2.90
C LYS A 299 7.83 11.71 3.56
N GLY A 300 7.68 11.92 4.87
CA GLY A 300 6.60 11.39 5.68
C GLY A 300 6.30 12.40 6.78
N MET A 301 5.02 12.55 7.08
CA MET A 301 4.52 13.43 8.12
C MET A 301 3.23 12.85 8.65
N GLU A 302 3.11 12.82 9.97
CA GLU A 302 1.93 12.33 10.65
C GLU A 302 1.58 13.24 11.83
N GLY A 303 0.28 13.40 12.07
CA GLY A 303 -0.23 14.10 13.24
C GLY A 303 -0.58 13.15 14.38
N ARG A 304 -0.44 13.63 15.61
CA ARG A 304 -0.92 12.94 16.82
C ARG A 304 -1.54 13.94 17.79
N ILE A 305 -2.63 13.51 18.40
CA ILE A 305 -3.32 14.19 19.50
C ILE A 305 -3.10 13.31 20.73
N ASP A 306 -2.31 13.80 21.68
CA ASP A 306 -2.00 13.13 22.94
C ASP A 306 -3.16 13.29 23.95
N ASP A 307 -3.76 14.48 24.02
CA ASP A 307 -4.97 14.76 24.79
C ASP A 307 -5.87 15.72 24.01
N PRO A 308 -7.09 15.30 23.61
CA PRO A 308 -8.07 16.16 22.94
C PRO A 308 -8.42 17.44 23.72
N ASN A 309 -8.25 17.44 25.04
CA ASN A 309 -8.52 18.58 25.93
C ASN A 309 -7.25 19.32 26.36
N GLY A 310 -6.06 18.82 26.01
CA GLY A 310 -4.77 19.33 26.48
C GLY A 310 -4.26 20.58 25.72
N GLY A 311 -5.09 21.18 24.88
CA GLY A 311 -4.77 22.40 24.13
C GLY A 311 -3.68 22.19 23.08
N TRP A 312 -2.89 23.25 22.81
CA TRP A 312 -1.91 23.27 21.73
C TRP A 312 -0.71 22.35 21.97
N SER A 313 -0.30 22.16 23.23
CA SER A 313 0.89 21.39 23.59
C SER A 313 0.66 19.88 23.58
N ALA A 314 -0.60 19.44 23.65
CA ALA A 314 -0.99 18.04 23.60
C ALA A 314 -1.31 17.54 22.19
N LYS A 315 -0.93 18.30 21.16
CA LYS A 315 -1.05 17.88 19.76
C LYS A 315 0.16 18.37 18.97
N GLY A 316 0.45 17.72 17.84
CA GLY A 316 1.56 18.12 16.99
C GLY A 316 1.56 17.39 15.67
N LEU A 317 2.41 17.87 14.77
CA LEU A 317 2.83 17.12 13.59
C LEU A 317 4.25 16.64 13.80
N TRP A 318 4.56 15.44 13.34
CA TRP A 318 5.90 14.88 13.35
C TRP A 318 6.30 14.60 11.91
N ALA A 319 7.50 15.02 11.55
CA ALA A 319 8.07 14.69 10.25
C ALA A 319 9.52 14.24 10.41
N THR A 320 9.89 13.24 9.64
CA THR A 320 11.27 12.75 9.61
C THR A 320 12.11 13.62 8.69
N TRP A 321 13.25 14.07 9.18
CA TRP A 321 14.35 14.49 8.33
C TRP A 321 15.16 13.26 7.92
N GLY A 322 14.86 12.73 6.73
CA GLY A 322 15.30 11.42 6.27
C GLY A 322 16.19 11.48 5.02
N GLY A 323 17.02 12.51 4.91
CA GLY A 323 17.94 12.67 3.78
C GLY A 323 18.82 11.43 3.57
N ARG A 324 19.09 11.06 2.31
CA ARG A 324 19.98 9.92 1.99
C ARG A 324 21.45 10.16 2.33
N ALA A 325 21.83 11.42 2.45
CA ALA A 325 23.20 11.85 2.73
C ALA A 325 23.19 12.98 3.78
N PRO A 326 22.77 12.69 5.03
CA PRO A 326 22.73 13.70 6.08
C PRO A 326 24.12 14.30 6.35
N LEU A 327 25.19 13.56 6.01
CA LEU A 327 26.58 14.00 6.08
C LEU A 327 26.92 15.20 5.19
N HIS A 328 26.12 15.50 4.17
CA HIS A 328 26.28 16.69 3.31
C HIS A 328 25.58 17.93 3.85
N SER A 329 24.95 17.84 5.03
CA SER A 329 24.34 18.99 5.71
C SER A 329 25.36 19.72 6.58
N GLU A 330 24.96 20.86 7.16
CA GLU A 330 25.83 21.76 7.92
C GLU A 330 26.63 21.07 9.04
N GLY A 331 26.07 20.04 9.68
CA GLY A 331 26.73 19.27 10.74
C GLY A 331 27.80 18.28 10.25
N GLY A 332 27.99 18.12 8.94
CA GLY A 332 28.99 17.24 8.34
C GLY A 332 28.80 15.76 8.70
N MET A 333 29.91 15.01 8.72
CA MET A 333 29.94 13.54 8.89
C MET A 333 29.23 13.01 10.15
N GLY A 334 29.07 13.83 11.20
CA GLY A 334 28.36 13.44 12.43
C GLY A 334 26.84 13.58 12.37
N THR A 335 26.30 14.15 11.28
CA THR A 335 24.86 14.42 11.17
C THR A 335 24.07 13.14 10.99
N THR A 336 23.11 12.90 11.87
CA THR A 336 22.16 11.77 11.81
C THR A 336 20.76 12.24 11.42
N PRO A 337 19.91 11.35 10.86
CA PRO A 337 18.48 11.61 10.72
C PRO A 337 17.85 12.03 12.06
N TYR A 338 16.79 12.84 12.01
CA TYR A 338 16.02 13.26 13.18
C TYR A 338 14.53 13.36 12.86
N ALA A 339 13.71 13.48 13.90
CA ALA A 339 12.30 13.82 13.77
C ALA A 339 12.08 15.25 14.27
N ALA A 340 11.41 16.08 13.47
CA ALA A 340 10.97 17.40 13.87
C ALA A 340 9.52 17.33 14.34
N GLN A 341 9.24 17.97 15.48
CA GLN A 341 7.88 18.19 15.96
C GLN A 341 7.46 19.64 15.64
N PHE A 342 6.31 19.79 15.00
CA PHE A 342 5.68 21.08 14.75
C PHE A 342 4.48 21.24 15.68
N GLN A 343 4.46 22.35 16.42
CA GLN A 343 3.33 22.74 17.25
C GLN A 343 2.99 24.20 16.99
N LEU A 344 1.71 24.50 16.80
CA LEU A 344 1.23 25.85 16.63
C LEU A 344 0.73 26.41 17.96
N ARG A 345 1.48 27.37 18.51
CA ARG A 345 1.07 28.08 19.72
C ARG A 345 -0.01 29.11 19.38
N PRO A 346 -1.00 29.34 20.27
CA PRO A 346 -2.00 30.39 20.07
C PRO A 346 -1.38 31.80 20.13
N ASN A 347 -0.26 31.96 20.85
CA ASN A 347 0.56 33.17 20.85
C ASN A 347 2.01 32.83 21.28
N PRO A 348 2.99 33.73 21.06
CA PRO A 348 4.40 33.47 21.38
C PRO A 348 4.70 33.21 22.87
N LEU A 349 3.85 33.68 23.77
CA LEU A 349 3.98 33.57 25.23
C LEU A 349 3.09 32.48 25.83
N ALA A 350 2.45 31.64 25.01
CA ALA A 350 1.61 30.56 25.49
C ALA A 350 2.46 29.52 26.23
N ASN A 351 2.12 29.28 27.49
CA ASN A 351 2.70 28.18 28.27
C ASN A 351 2.00 26.86 27.92
N ALA A 352 2.78 25.78 27.93
CA ALA A 352 2.25 24.44 28.07
C ALA A 352 1.95 24.30 29.56
N ASN A 353 0.67 24.23 29.94
CA ASN A 353 0.28 24.07 31.34
C ASN A 353 0.81 22.77 31.93
#